data_AF-A0AAX3ETD7-F1
#
_entry.id   AF-A0AAX3ETD7-F1
#
_cell.length_a   1.000
_cell.length_b   1.000
_cell.length_c   1.000
_cell.angle_alpha   90.00
_cell.angle_beta   90.00
_cell.angle_gamma   90.00
#
_symmetry.space_group_name_H-M   'P 1'
#
loop_
_entity.id
_entity.type
_entity.pdbx_description
1 polymer ?
#
loop_
_entity_poly.entity_id
_entity_poly.type
_entity_poly.pdbx_seq_one_letter_code
_entity_poly.pdbx_strand_id
1 'polypeptide(L)'
;MLIEWFKKAGFSLVDKFALNNHTNHKELNRYFNTNNYYVVSLVSSNILPRGGGPNLPNHWVVWTSLLRSGKNAVDLNTKLTDIVHLAVFSWGENNWPIQPNLPLNKFMFYHLINSCFTTKPLLL
;
A
#
# COMPACT_ATOMS: atom_id res chain seq x y z
N MET A 1 4.06 -8.22 -16.85
CA MET A 1 3.79 -8.18 -15.39
C MET A 1 3.57 -6.71 -14.98
N LEU A 2 2.86 -6.41 -13.88
CA LEU A 2 2.36 -5.07 -13.49
C LEU A 2 3.32 -3.90 -13.77
N ILE A 3 4.60 -4.03 -13.42
CA ILE A 3 5.60 -2.97 -13.61
C ILE A 3 5.71 -2.53 -15.09
N GLU A 4 5.65 -3.48 -16.02
CA GLU A 4 5.72 -3.19 -17.45
C GLU A 4 4.47 -2.46 -17.95
N TRP A 5 3.30 -2.68 -17.32
CA TRP A 5 2.11 -1.88 -17.59
C TRP A 5 2.30 -0.43 -17.11
N PHE A 6 2.83 -0.22 -15.91
CA PHE A 6 3.12 1.12 -15.40
C PHE A 6 4.16 1.86 -16.26
N LYS A 7 5.22 1.18 -16.69
CA LYS A 7 6.21 1.74 -17.62
C LYS A 7 5.59 2.18 -18.94
N LYS A 8 4.75 1.33 -19.55
CA LYS A 8 4.03 1.68 -20.78
C LYS A 8 3.07 2.85 -20.61
N ALA A 9 2.52 3.03 -19.40
CA ALA A 9 1.68 4.17 -19.04
C ALA A 9 2.48 5.43 -18.67
N GLY A 10 3.81 5.43 -18.81
CA GLY A 10 4.66 6.60 -18.55
C GLY A 10 5.16 6.73 -17.11
N PHE A 11 5.04 5.69 -16.28
CA PHE A 11 5.56 5.69 -14.92
C PHE A 11 6.95 5.04 -14.83
N SER A 12 7.80 5.60 -13.99
CA SER A 12 9.06 4.98 -13.56
C SER A 12 8.85 4.25 -12.23
N LEU A 13 9.36 3.03 -12.14
CA LEU A 13 9.49 2.34 -10.85
C LEU A 13 10.64 2.98 -10.07
N VAL A 14 10.37 3.43 -8.85
CA VAL A 14 11.36 4.06 -7.98
C VAL A 14 11.94 3.06 -7.00
N ASP A 15 11.07 2.27 -6.35
CA ASP A 15 11.50 1.38 -5.29
C ASP A 15 10.48 0.25 -5.04
N LYS A 16 10.92 -0.80 -4.36
CA LYS A 16 10.10 -1.95 -3.96
C LYS A 16 10.32 -2.31 -2.50
N PHE A 17 9.21 -2.48 -1.79
CA PHE A 17 9.20 -2.80 -0.37
C PHE A 17 8.44 -4.10 -0.10
N ALA A 18 9.04 -4.96 0.72
CA ALA A 18 8.31 -5.98 1.45
C ALA A 18 7.73 -5.35 2.73
N LEU A 19 6.44 -5.55 3.01
CA LEU A 19 5.80 -4.99 4.21
C LEU A 19 6.00 -5.89 5.45
N ASN A 20 7.25 -6.22 5.74
CA ASN A 20 7.61 -7.10 6.85
C ASN A 20 8.31 -6.38 8.02
N ASN A 21 8.47 -5.06 7.96
CA ASN A 21 9.08 -4.27 9.03
C ASN A 21 8.57 -2.82 9.07
N HIS A 22 8.70 -2.14 10.21
CA HIS A 22 8.22 -0.76 10.42
C HIS A 22 8.93 0.28 9.53
N THR A 23 10.23 0.09 9.25
CA THR A 23 11.00 1.00 8.39
C THR A 23 10.36 1.14 7.01
N ASN A 24 9.94 0.02 6.42
CA ASN A 24 9.30 0.02 5.11
C ASN A 24 7.92 0.69 5.13
N HIS A 25 7.14 0.53 6.20
CA HIS A 25 5.86 1.25 6.34
C HIS A 25 6.08 2.77 6.41
N LYS A 26 7.08 3.20 7.20
CA LYS A 26 7.45 4.63 7.30
C LYS A 26 7.89 5.18 5.93
N GLU A 27 8.70 4.45 5.18
CA GLU A 27 9.14 4.87 3.85
C GLU A 27 8.00 4.93 2.83
N LEU A 28 7.09 3.96 2.82
CA LEU A 28 5.90 4.00 1.96
C LEU A 28 5.00 5.20 2.29
N ASN A 29 4.81 5.49 3.58
CA ASN A 29 4.12 6.71 4.03
C ASN A 29 4.85 7.99 3.57
N ARG A 30 6.19 8.01 3.57
CA ARG A 30 6.98 9.13 3.02
C ARG A 30 6.76 9.31 1.52
N TYR A 31 6.78 8.22 0.75
CA TYR A 31 6.47 8.26 -0.68
C TYR A 31 5.06 8.76 -0.95
N PHE A 32 4.05 8.23 -0.23
CA PHE A 32 2.66 8.68 -0.37
C PHE A 32 2.50 10.19 -0.15
N ASN A 33 3.23 10.76 0.82
CA ASN A 33 3.19 12.20 1.10
C ASN A 33 4.02 13.06 0.12
N THR A 34 4.78 12.44 -0.79
CA THR A 34 5.60 13.17 -1.77
C THR A 34 4.81 13.33 -3.07
N ASN A 35 4.64 14.57 -3.54
CA ASN A 35 3.92 14.84 -4.79
C ASN A 35 4.49 14.03 -5.98
N ASN A 36 3.59 13.44 -6.77
CA ASN A 36 3.87 12.63 -7.96
C ASN A 36 4.46 11.24 -7.68
N TYR A 37 4.26 10.72 -6.48
CA TYR A 37 4.54 9.32 -6.16
C TYR A 37 3.24 8.56 -5.89
N TYR A 38 3.22 7.30 -6.29
CA TYR A 38 2.08 6.41 -6.17
C TYR A 38 2.54 5.11 -5.53
N VAL A 39 1.92 4.75 -4.42
CA VAL A 39 2.16 3.48 -3.75
C VAL A 39 1.17 2.46 -4.27
N VAL A 40 1.69 1.37 -4.84
CA VAL A 40 0.90 0.29 -5.41
C VAL A 40 1.24 -1.01 -4.69
N SER A 41 0.23 -1.70 -4.17
CA SER A 41 0.41 -2.86 -3.29
C SER A 41 -0.28 -4.08 -3.86
N LEU A 42 0.39 -5.24 -3.79
CA LEU A 42 -0.25 -6.54 -3.94
C LEU A 42 -0.75 -6.98 -2.58
N VAL A 43 -2.07 -7.08 -2.47
CA VAL A 43 -2.78 -7.37 -1.23
C VAL A 43 -3.66 -8.58 -1.41
N SER A 44 -4.02 -9.21 -0.29
CA SER A 44 -5.09 -10.20 -0.26
C SER A 44 -6.43 -9.47 -0.42
N SER A 45 -7.21 -9.83 -1.43
CA SER A 45 -8.53 -9.21 -1.67
C SER A 45 -9.48 -9.32 -0.47
N ASN A 46 -9.27 -10.28 0.46
CA ASN A 46 -10.03 -10.39 1.70
C ASN A 46 -10.03 -9.13 2.58
N ILE A 47 -9.04 -8.22 2.43
CA ILE A 47 -8.97 -6.98 3.21
C ILE A 47 -9.86 -5.88 2.62
N LEU A 48 -10.51 -6.13 1.48
CA LEU A 48 -11.38 -5.17 0.81
C LEU A 48 -12.86 -5.48 1.10
N PRO A 49 -13.73 -4.48 1.28
CA PRO A 49 -15.13 -4.70 1.70
C PRO A 49 -16.02 -5.53 0.76
N ARG A 50 -15.73 -5.56 -0.55
CA ARG A 50 -16.39 -6.47 -1.52
C ARG A 50 -15.46 -7.60 -1.98
N GLY A 51 -14.36 -7.77 -1.27
CA GLY A 51 -13.45 -8.86 -1.51
C GLY A 51 -13.96 -10.18 -0.95
N GLY A 52 -13.22 -11.23 -1.29
CA GLY A 52 -13.47 -12.60 -0.90
C GLY A 52 -12.42 -13.46 -1.57
N GLY A 53 -11.91 -14.46 -0.86
CA GLY A 53 -10.82 -15.29 -1.37
C GLY A 53 -9.83 -15.72 -0.31
N PRO A 54 -8.71 -16.34 -0.73
CA PRO A 54 -7.70 -16.83 0.18
C PRO A 54 -7.05 -15.68 0.95
N ASN A 55 -6.49 -15.98 2.12
CA ASN A 55 -5.63 -15.09 2.89
C ASN A 55 -4.23 -14.91 2.23
N LEU A 56 -4.20 -14.80 0.91
CA LEU A 56 -3.01 -14.74 0.08
C LEU A 56 -3.09 -13.53 -0.87
N PRO A 57 -1.98 -12.78 -1.02
CA PRO A 57 -1.97 -11.63 -1.90
C PRO A 57 -2.27 -11.98 -3.35
N ASN A 58 -3.39 -11.45 -3.87
CA ASN A 58 -3.93 -11.80 -5.18
C ASN A 58 -4.50 -10.60 -5.96
N HIS A 59 -4.47 -9.40 -5.38
CA HIS A 59 -5.13 -8.23 -5.93
C HIS A 59 -4.29 -6.96 -5.79
N TRP A 60 -4.21 -6.17 -6.85
CA TRP A 60 -3.43 -4.92 -6.85
C TRP A 60 -4.31 -3.73 -6.48
N VAL A 61 -3.80 -2.88 -5.59
CA VAL A 61 -4.46 -1.65 -5.15
C VAL A 61 -3.50 -0.46 -5.21
N VAL A 62 -4.04 0.74 -5.36
CA VAL A 62 -3.27 1.99 -5.25
C VAL A 62 -3.66 2.68 -3.95
N TRP A 63 -2.70 3.13 -3.15
CA TRP A 63 -3.02 3.85 -1.92
C TRP A 63 -3.60 5.22 -2.25
N THR A 64 -4.68 5.59 -1.57
CA THR A 64 -5.33 6.89 -1.71
C THR A 64 -5.41 7.65 -0.39
N SER A 65 -4.98 7.02 0.70
CA SER A 65 -4.69 7.68 1.98
C SER A 65 -3.35 7.25 2.54
N LEU A 66 -2.91 7.97 3.57
CA LEU A 66 -1.81 7.57 4.42
C LEU A 66 -2.18 6.31 5.21
N LEU A 67 -1.23 5.38 5.42
CA LEU A 67 -1.41 4.27 6.36
C LEU A 67 -1.28 4.81 7.79
N ARG A 68 -2.36 4.70 8.57
CA ARG A 68 -2.46 5.31 9.92
C ARG A 68 -2.73 4.28 11.00
N SER A 69 -2.26 4.56 12.21
CA SER A 69 -2.71 3.96 13.48
C SER A 69 -3.44 5.06 14.26
N GLY A 70 -4.78 4.95 14.36
CA GLY A 70 -5.63 6.03 14.85
C GLY A 70 -5.44 7.33 14.04
N LYS A 71 -5.00 8.42 14.71
CA LYS A 71 -4.74 9.72 14.06
C LYS A 71 -3.33 9.85 13.49
N ASN A 72 -2.42 8.95 13.86
CA ASN A 72 -0.99 9.08 13.55
C ASN A 72 -0.63 8.24 12.32
N ALA A 73 0.40 8.65 11.59
CA ALA A 73 1.00 7.82 10.55
C ALA A 73 1.66 6.59 11.20
N VAL A 74 1.57 5.43 10.54
CA VAL A 74 2.36 4.28 10.95
C VAL A 74 3.85 4.60 10.80
N ASP A 75 4.61 4.33 11.86
CA ASP A 75 6.03 4.64 12.00
C ASP A 75 6.76 3.54 12.81
N LEU A 76 7.97 3.83 13.30
CA LEU A 76 8.80 2.90 14.07
C LEU A 76 8.27 2.58 15.48
N ASN A 77 7.36 3.39 16.01
CA ASN A 77 6.82 3.25 17.37
C ASN A 77 5.43 2.60 17.38
N THR A 78 4.82 2.43 16.21
CA THR A 78 3.52 1.79 16.06
C THR A 78 3.62 0.33 16.53
N LYS A 79 2.66 -0.14 17.33
CA LYS A 79 2.68 -1.52 17.82
C LYS A 79 2.09 -2.45 16.77
N LEU A 80 2.59 -3.68 16.71
CA LEU A 80 2.06 -4.72 15.82
C LEU A 80 0.58 -5.05 16.06
N THR A 81 0.07 -4.76 17.26
CA THR A 81 -1.32 -4.95 17.66
C THR A 81 -2.21 -3.75 17.36
N ASP A 82 -1.63 -2.60 16.99
CA ASP A 82 -2.40 -1.40 16.73
C ASP A 82 -3.27 -1.59 15.49
N ILE A 83 -4.50 -1.08 15.56
CA ILE A 83 -5.43 -1.10 14.44
C ILE A 83 -4.99 -0.07 13.41
N VAL A 84 -4.83 -0.53 12.17
CA VAL A 84 -4.42 0.32 11.06
C VAL A 84 -5.57 0.63 10.11
N HIS A 85 -5.45 1.79 9.47
CA HIS A 85 -6.40 2.31 8.51
C HIS A 85 -5.67 2.71 7.24
N LEU A 86 -6.26 2.33 6.11
CA LEU A 86 -5.82 2.72 4.77
C LEU A 86 -7.04 2.80 3.87
N ALA A 87 -7.09 3.79 3.00
CA ALA A 87 -7.99 3.84 1.86
C ALA A 87 -7.22 3.59 0.57
N VAL A 88 -7.85 2.88 -0.35
CA VAL A 88 -7.23 2.49 -1.62
C VAL A 88 -8.17 2.72 -2.79
N PHE A 89 -7.60 2.81 -3.99
CA PHE A 89 -8.33 2.64 -5.23
C PHE A 89 -8.29 1.17 -5.65
N SER A 90 -9.47 0.62 -5.94
CA SER A 90 -9.65 -0.77 -6.36
C SER A 90 -10.97 -0.95 -7.12
N TRP A 91 -10.98 -1.75 -8.18
CA TRP A 91 -12.18 -2.09 -8.98
C TRP A 91 -13.00 -0.89 -9.48
N GLY A 92 -12.37 0.27 -9.68
CA GLY A 92 -13.06 1.50 -10.10
C GLY A 92 -13.52 2.38 -8.95
N GLU A 93 -13.52 1.86 -7.73
CA GLU A 93 -13.83 2.62 -6.52
C GLU A 93 -12.60 3.32 -5.98
N ASN A 94 -12.73 4.62 -5.74
CA ASN A 94 -11.71 5.46 -5.10
C ASN A 94 -11.98 5.56 -3.59
N ASN A 95 -10.92 5.71 -2.80
CA ASN A 95 -10.99 5.86 -1.33
C ASN A 95 -11.74 4.73 -0.62
N TRP A 96 -11.60 3.51 -1.10
CA TRP A 96 -12.19 2.34 -0.48
C TRP A 96 -11.42 1.99 0.79
N PRO A 97 -12.03 2.08 2.00
CA PRO A 97 -11.33 1.67 3.21
C PRO A 97 -11.06 0.17 3.19
N ILE A 98 -9.88 -0.24 3.64
CA ILE A 98 -9.61 -1.63 4.02
C ILE A 98 -10.52 -2.04 5.18
N GLN A 99 -10.66 -3.34 5.41
CA GLN A 99 -11.50 -3.88 6.47
C GLN A 99 -11.20 -3.24 7.83
N PRO A 100 -12.23 -2.96 8.64
CA PRO A 100 -12.06 -2.38 9.95
C PRO A 100 -11.36 -3.35 10.90
N ASN A 101 -10.85 -2.82 12.02
CA ASN A 101 -10.25 -3.61 13.10
C ASN A 101 -9.10 -4.53 12.65
N LEU A 102 -8.33 -4.12 11.64
CA LEU A 102 -7.17 -4.86 11.15
C LEU A 102 -5.89 -4.47 11.92
N PRO A 103 -5.29 -5.36 12.72
CA PRO A 103 -4.02 -5.05 13.38
C PRO A 103 -2.85 -5.01 12.39
N LEU A 104 -1.81 -4.22 12.69
CA LEU A 104 -0.65 -4.04 11.81
C LEU A 104 0.02 -5.37 11.42
N ASN A 105 0.20 -6.33 12.34
CA ASN A 105 0.79 -7.64 11.99
C ASN A 105 -0.04 -8.43 10.97
N LYS A 106 -1.36 -8.33 11.02
CA LYS A 106 -2.27 -8.96 10.06
C LYS A 106 -2.28 -8.20 8.74
N PHE A 107 -2.25 -6.87 8.78
CA PHE A 107 -2.04 -6.05 7.59
C PHE A 107 -0.77 -6.48 6.85
N MET A 108 0.36 -6.59 7.55
CA MET A 108 1.64 -7.07 7.01
C MET A 108 1.52 -8.46 6.38
N PHE A 109 0.84 -9.40 7.04
CA PHE A 109 0.61 -10.75 6.53
C PHE A 109 -0.21 -10.76 5.22
N TYR A 110 -1.17 -9.85 5.06
CA TYR A 110 -2.00 -9.75 3.86
C TYR A 110 -1.35 -8.98 2.71
N HIS A 111 -0.11 -8.50 2.85
CA HIS A 111 0.64 -7.78 1.83
C HIS A 111 1.89 -8.57 1.43
N LEU A 112 2.22 -8.60 0.14
CA LEU A 112 3.47 -9.22 -0.33
C LEU A 112 4.46 -8.16 -0.82
N ILE A 113 4.08 -7.45 -1.88
CA ILE A 113 4.96 -6.54 -2.61
C ILE A 113 4.29 -5.18 -2.68
N ASN A 114 5.07 -4.14 -2.43
CA ASN A 114 4.66 -2.76 -2.53
C ASN A 114 5.67 -2.06 -3.43
N SER A 115 5.19 -1.32 -4.40
CA SER A 115 6.02 -0.65 -5.40
C SER A 115 5.66 0.83 -5.42
N CYS A 116 6.70 1.66 -5.37
CA CYS A 116 6.57 3.09 -5.51
C CYS A 116 6.83 3.46 -6.97
N PHE A 117 5.86 4.12 -7.59
CA PHE A 117 5.97 4.63 -8.95
C PHE A 117 5.94 6.14 -8.96
N THR A 118 6.56 6.75 -9.96
CA THR A 118 6.48 8.19 -10.21
C THR A 118 6.28 8.47 -11.69
N THR A 119 5.65 9.59 -12.02
CA THR A 119 5.59 10.13 -13.38
C THR A 119 6.73 11.11 -13.67
N LYS A 120 7.57 11.42 -12.67
CA LYS A 120 8.76 12.26 -12.88
C LYS A 120 9.85 11.46 -13.60
N PRO A 121 10.67 12.12 -14.45
CA PRO A 121 11.92 11.53 -14.91
C PRO A 121 12.80 11.23 -13.69
N LEU A 122 13.30 9.99 -13.60
CA LEU A 122 14.39 9.68 -12.67
C LEU A 122 15.65 10.35 -13.24
N LEU A 123 16.19 11.33 -12.53
CA LEU A 123 17.53 11.84 -12.82
C LEU A 123 18.49 10.70 -12.47
N LEU A 124 19.06 10.07 -13.50
CA LEU A 124 20.11 9.05 -13.39
C LEU A 124 21.42 9.66 -12.93
#